data_AF-A0A8J6DLP1-F1
#
_entry.id   AF-A0A8J6DLP1-F1
#
_cell.length_a   1.000
_cell.length_b   1.000
_cell.length_c   1.000
_cell.angle_alpha   90.00
_cell.angle_beta   90.00
_cell.angle_gamma   90.00
#
_symmetry.space_group_name_H-M   'P 1'
#
loop_
_entity.id
_entity.type
_entity.pdbx_description
1 polymer ?
#
loop_
_entity_poly.entity_id
_entity_poly.type
_entity_poly.pdbx_seq_one_letter_code
_entity_poly.pdbx_strand_id
1 'polypeptide(L)'
;MADRTAPSCQLRLEWVYGYRGHQCRNNLYYTTGKEVVYFVAGVGVVYNTREHSQKFFLGHNDDIIREYLPPFYPCTITSVPCALSALRG
;
A
#
# COMPACT_ATOMS: atom_id res chain seq x y z
N MET A 1 8.94 22.84 32.44
CA MET A 1 7.81 22.57 31.53
C MET A 1 8.41 22.25 30.17
N ALA A 2 8.12 21.06 29.61
CA ALA A 2 8.60 20.73 28.26
C ALA A 2 7.82 21.57 27.24
N ASP A 3 8.56 22.26 26.37
CA ASP A 3 8.00 23.00 25.23
C ASP A 3 7.15 22.05 24.37
N ARG A 4 5.94 22.48 24.00
CA ARG A 4 4.95 21.67 23.27
C ARG A 4 5.02 21.88 21.76
N THR A 5 6.09 22.50 21.26
CA THR A 5 6.30 22.68 19.83
C THR A 5 6.51 21.34 19.12
N ALA A 6 5.97 21.22 17.91
CA ALA A 6 6.18 20.04 17.09
C ALA A 6 7.68 19.89 16.76
N PRO A 7 8.24 18.67 16.79
CA PRO A 7 9.61 18.44 16.38
C PRO A 7 9.79 18.84 14.91
N SER A 8 10.95 19.41 14.57
CA SER A 8 11.29 19.81 13.19
C SER A 8 11.58 18.62 12.27
N CYS A 9 11.60 17.40 12.82
CA CYS A 9 11.92 16.17 12.10
C CYS A 9 10.65 15.49 11.60
N GLN A 10 10.73 14.87 10.42
CA GLN A 10 9.64 14.09 9.83
C GLN A 10 9.99 12.60 9.87
N LEU A 11 8.98 11.76 10.11
CA LEU A 11 9.11 10.31 10.03
C LEU A 11 8.80 9.86 8.60
N ARG A 12 9.62 8.95 8.07
CA ARG A 12 9.35 8.28 6.79
C ARG A 12 9.22 6.79 7.04
N LEU A 13 8.21 6.18 6.43
CA LEU A 13 8.07 4.73 6.44
C LEU A 13 9.27 4.10 5.74
N GLU A 14 10.00 3.25 6.46
CA GLU A 14 11.19 2.55 5.94
C GLU A 14 10.85 1.13 5.49
N TRP A 15 10.12 0.39 6.33
CA TRP A 15 9.77 -0.99 6.05
C TRP A 15 8.44 -1.38 6.68
N VAL A 16 7.67 -2.19 5.96
CA VAL A 16 6.47 -2.83 6.48
C VAL A 16 6.77 -4.30 6.71
N TYR A 17 6.69 -4.70 7.98
CA TYR A 17 6.80 -6.09 8.40
C TYR A 17 5.41 -6.69 8.58
N GLY A 18 5.22 -7.90 8.06
CA GLY A 18 4.00 -8.67 8.21
C GLY A 18 3.11 -8.68 6.97
N TYR A 19 2.16 -9.62 6.98
CA TYR A 19 1.21 -9.85 5.91
C TYR A 19 -0.14 -10.24 6.53
N ARG A 20 -1.23 -9.59 6.09
CA ARG A 20 -2.58 -9.86 6.61
C ARG A 20 -3.20 -11.05 5.88
N GLY A 21 -2.81 -12.27 6.28
CA GLY A 21 -3.32 -13.50 5.64
C GLY A 21 -4.63 -14.05 6.20
N HIS A 22 -5.02 -13.67 7.42
CA HIS A 22 -6.08 -14.38 8.16
C HIS A 22 -7.52 -14.04 7.70
N GLN A 23 -7.74 -12.89 7.07
CA GLN A 23 -9.09 -12.40 6.72
C GLN A 23 -9.17 -11.72 5.33
N CYS A 24 -8.08 -11.75 4.56
CA CYS A 24 -8.01 -11.13 3.24
C CYS A 24 -7.86 -12.22 2.18
N ARG A 25 -8.66 -12.13 1.12
CA ARG A 25 -8.51 -12.93 -0.10
C ARG A 25 -8.10 -11.98 -1.21
N ASN A 26 -7.30 -12.45 -2.16
CA ASN A 26 -6.86 -11.65 -3.32
C ASN A 26 -6.11 -10.37 -2.91
N ASN A 27 -5.09 -10.54 -2.09
CA ASN A 27 -4.30 -9.47 -1.48
C ASN A 27 -2.79 -9.65 -1.69
N LEU A 28 -2.41 -10.54 -2.60
CA LEU A 28 -1.03 -10.75 -3.03
C LEU A 28 -1.01 -11.00 -4.53
N TYR A 29 -0.20 -10.21 -5.24
CA TYR A 29 -0.08 -10.23 -6.68
C TYR A 29 1.39 -10.17 -7.09
N TYR A 30 1.69 -10.68 -8.29
CA TYR A 30 2.98 -10.49 -8.93
C TYR A 30 2.81 -9.54 -10.12
N THR A 31 3.67 -8.52 -10.19
CA THR A 31 3.74 -7.67 -11.38
C THR A 31 4.50 -8.40 -12.51
N THR A 32 4.35 -7.93 -13.75
CA THR A 32 5.17 -8.38 -14.89
C THR A 32 6.68 -8.21 -14.62
N GLY A 33 7.04 -7.26 -13.74
CA GLY A 33 8.41 -7.03 -13.27
C GLY A 33 8.91 -8.02 -12.21
N LYS A 34 8.11 -9.03 -11.83
CA LYS A 34 8.37 -9.96 -10.72
C LYS A 34 8.47 -9.27 -9.36
N GLU A 35 7.79 -8.13 -9.20
CA GLU A 35 7.63 -7.47 -7.91
C GLU A 35 6.39 -8.05 -7.21
N VAL A 36 6.44 -8.14 -5.89
CA VAL A 36 5.35 -8.65 -5.05
C VAL A 36 4.51 -7.47 -4.59
N VAL A 37 3.23 -7.48 -4.88
CA VAL A 37 2.29 -6.43 -4.46
C VAL A 37 1.35 -7.00 -3.43
N TYR A 38 1.23 -6.34 -2.28
CA TYR A 38 0.32 -6.71 -1.20
C TYR A 38 -0.02 -5.49 -0.36
N PHE A 39 -1.05 -5.59 0.46
CA PHE A 39 -1.41 -4.52 1.40
C PHE A 39 -1.39 -4.97 2.85
N VAL A 40 -1.13 -4.02 3.76
CA VAL A 40 -1.20 -4.18 5.21
C VAL A 40 -1.83 -2.92 5.81
N ALA A 41 -2.88 -3.09 6.60
CA ALA A 41 -3.70 -1.97 7.10
C ALA A 41 -4.14 -1.05 5.93
N GLY A 42 -3.91 0.26 6.01
CA GLY A 42 -4.15 1.23 4.94
C GLY A 42 -2.99 1.43 3.95
N VAL A 43 -1.95 0.59 3.99
CA VAL A 43 -0.73 0.78 3.18
C VAL A 43 -0.64 -0.28 2.09
N GLY A 44 -0.53 0.16 0.84
CA GLY A 44 -0.12 -0.70 -0.27
C GLY A 44 1.39 -0.82 -0.36
N VAL A 45 1.90 -2.04 -0.51
CA VAL A 45 3.33 -2.36 -0.55
C VAL A 45 3.66 -3.03 -1.87
N VAL A 46 4.59 -2.44 -2.60
CA VAL A 46 5.24 -3.08 -3.75
C VAL A 46 6.67 -3.43 -3.34
N TYR A 47 6.93 -4.72 -3.18
CA TYR A 47 8.20 -5.27 -2.76
C TYR A 47 8.98 -5.82 -3.96
N ASN A 48 10.15 -5.23 -4.21
CA ASN A 48 11.09 -5.71 -5.21
C ASN A 48 12.09 -6.68 -4.54
N THR A 49 11.99 -7.96 -4.91
CA THR A 49 12.81 -9.03 -4.34
C THR A 49 14.28 -8.98 -4.77
N ARG A 50 14.60 -8.31 -5.89
CA ARG A 50 15.97 -8.23 -6.42
C ARG A 50 16.78 -7.14 -5.74
N GLU A 51 16.18 -5.96 -5.60
CA GLU A 51 16.82 -4.79 -4.98
C GLU A 51 16.60 -4.74 -3.46
N HIS A 52 15.75 -5.64 -2.94
CA HIS A 52 15.31 -5.65 -1.56
C HIS A 52 14.75 -4.29 -1.12
N SER A 53 13.90 -3.71 -1.97
CA SER A 53 13.32 -2.39 -1.76
C SER A 53 11.79 -2.46 -1.68
N GLN A 54 11.20 -1.63 -0.84
CA GLN A 54 9.75 -1.50 -0.69
C GLN A 54 9.30 -0.10 -1.11
N LYS A 55 8.24 -0.06 -1.93
CA LYS A 55 7.53 1.17 -2.28
C LYS A 55 6.18 1.16 -1.56
N PHE A 56 5.83 2.30 -0.96
CA PHE A 56 4.62 2.44 -0.16
C PHE A 56 3.61 3.37 -0.81
N PHE A 57 2.34 2.98 -0.76
CA PHE A 57 1.20 3.78 -1.16
C PHE A 57 0.38 4.11 0.08
N LEU A 58 0.45 5.38 0.51
CA LEU A 58 -0.16 5.90 1.74
C LEU A 58 -1.43 6.72 1.46
N GLY A 59 -2.10 6.49 0.32
CA GLY A 59 -3.27 7.28 -0.09
C GLY A 59 -4.57 6.93 0.64
N HIS A 60 -4.58 5.86 1.44
CA HIS A 60 -5.77 5.41 2.16
C HIS A 60 -5.73 5.89 3.61
N ASN A 61 -6.83 6.52 4.05
CA ASN A 61 -7.02 6.93 5.44
C ASN A 61 -7.61 5.80 6.31
N ASP A 62 -8.02 4.68 5.70
CA ASP A 62 -8.64 3.52 6.34
C ASP A 62 -8.04 2.21 5.79
N ASP A 63 -8.31 1.10 6.47
CA ASP A 63 -7.86 -0.24 6.09
C ASP A 63 -8.22 -0.61 4.64
N ILE A 64 -7.22 -1.07 3.88
CA ILE A 64 -7.43 -1.69 2.58
C ILE A 64 -8.06 -3.07 2.79
N ILE A 65 -9.17 -3.31 2.12
CA ILE A 65 -9.93 -4.56 2.22
C ILE A 65 -9.63 -5.47 1.02
N ARG A 66 -9.37 -4.87 -0.14
CA ARG A 66 -9.09 -5.54 -1.41
C ARG A 66 -8.15 -4.70 -2.26
N GLU A 67 -7.45 -5.36 -3.16
CA GLU A 67 -6.60 -4.73 -4.16
C GLU A 67 -6.97 -5.29 -5.53
N TYR A 68 -6.89 -4.46 -6.57
CA TYR A 68 -7.13 -4.88 -7.94
C TYR A 68 -5.96 -4.42 -8.81
N LEU A 69 -5.25 -5.38 -9.39
CA LEU A 69 -4.10 -5.10 -10.25
C LEU A 69 -4.47 -5.39 -11.72
N PRO A 70 -4.77 -4.36 -12.54
CA PRO A 70 -4.95 -4.54 -13.97
C PRO A 70 -3.60 -4.83 -14.67
N PRO A 71 -3.58 -5.65 -15.74
CA PRO A 71 -2.34 -6.09 -16.41
C PRO A 71 -1.57 -4.98 -17.17
N PHE A 72 -2.18 -3.81 -17.41
CA PHE A 72 -1.62 -2.76 -18.28
C PHE A 72 -1.62 -1.34 -17.68
N TYR A 73 -2.12 -1.14 -16.47
CA TYR A 73 -2.19 0.19 -15.83
C TYR A 73 -1.42 0.22 -14.50
N PRO A 74 -0.90 1.37 -14.06
CA PRO A 74 -0.22 1.48 -12.77
C PRO A 74 -1.13 1.01 -11.63
N CYS A 75 -0.56 0.29 -10.65
CA CYS A 75 -1.26 -0.36 -9.54
C CYS A 75 -2.34 0.55 -8.92
N THR A 76 -3.62 0.27 -9.17
CA THR A 76 -4.74 0.98 -8.54
C THR A 76 -5.18 0.22 -7.30
N ILE A 77 -4.58 0.55 -6.17
CA ILE A 77 -5.02 0.05 -4.86
C ILE A 77 -6.37 0.72 -4.58
N THR A 78 -7.45 -0.06 -4.63
CA THR A 78 -8.80 0.44 -4.39
C THR A 78 -9.33 -0.20 -3.11
N SER A 79 -9.34 0.54 -2.00
CA SER A 79 -10.24 0.19 -0.92
C SER A 79 -11.67 0.26 -1.47
N VAL A 80 -12.55 -0.64 -1.05
CA VAL A 80 -13.87 -0.88 -1.67
C VAL A 80 -14.77 0.37 -1.85
N PRO A 81 -14.66 1.49 -1.08
CA PRO A 81 -15.40 2.71 -1.45
C PRO A 81 -14.74 3.57 -2.55
N CYS A 82 -13.44 3.42 -2.84
CA CYS A 82 -12.69 4.27 -3.78
C CYS A 82 -12.75 3.79 -5.25
N ALA A 83 -13.19 2.56 -5.51
CA ALA A 83 -13.35 2.05 -6.87
C ALA A 83 -14.40 2.81 -7.69
N LEU A 84 -15.34 3.51 -7.04
CA LEU A 84 -16.36 4.31 -7.73
C LEU A 84 -15.85 5.67 -8.21
N SER A 85 -14.78 6.21 -7.61
CA SER A 85 -14.23 7.52 -7.97
C SER A 85 -13.18 7.46 -9.09
N ALA A 86 -12.56 6.31 -9.33
CA ALA A 86 -11.55 6.15 -10.40
C ALA A 86 -12.16 5.83 -11.79
N LEU A 87 -13.45 5.50 -11.87
CA LEU A 87 -14.17 5.20 -13.13
C LEU A 87 -15.06 6.36 -13.62
N ARG A 88 -15.00 7.53 -12.97
CA ARG A 88 -15.61 8.77 -13.45
C ARG A 88 -14.49 9.76 -13.79
N GLY A 89 -13.87 9.54 -14.95
CA GLY A 89 -12.96 10.45 -15.63
C GLY A 89 -13.11 10.25 -17.12
#